data_AF-A0A1C5IS46-F1
#
_entry.id   AF-A0A1C5IS46-F1
#
_cell.length_a   1.000
_cell.length_b   1.000
_cell.length_c   1.000
_cell.angle_alpha   90.00
_cell.angle_beta   90.00
_cell.angle_gamma   90.00
#
_symmetry.space_group_name_H-M   'P 1'
#
loop_
_entity.id
_entity.type
_entity.pdbx_description
1 polymer ?
#
loop_
_entity_poly.entity_id
_entity_poly.type
_entity_poly.pdbx_seq_one_letter_code
_entity_poly.pdbx_strand_id
1 'polypeptide(L)'
;MGGRAESVPRTGRRHVAARPAWRCRACAAPWPCQPAKLALRVEYAHDPVGLSVYLCVLLHEAAADWLRLRPRPPDPAELFARFVGWTRPVGAAAERGRLDRLLDRVTAAGPGTRRRAGPGRPGRVPDRRRPAG
;
A
#
# COMPACT_ATOMS: atom_id res chain seq x y z
N MET A 1 14.43 -44.78 -13.22
CA MET A 1 13.52 -44.61 -14.39
C MET A 1 12.32 -43.81 -13.91
N GLY A 2 11.89 -42.66 -14.41
CA GLY A 2 12.33 -41.74 -15.46
C GLY A 2 11.84 -40.33 -15.06
N GLY A 3 12.54 -39.30 -15.53
CA GLY A 3 12.58 -37.95 -14.97
C GLY A 3 11.25 -37.23 -14.76
N ARG A 4 11.21 -36.46 -13.65
CA ARG A 4 10.41 -35.24 -13.59
C ARG A 4 10.87 -34.36 -14.74
N ALA A 5 10.04 -34.23 -15.77
CA ALA A 5 10.20 -33.18 -16.76
C ALA A 5 9.91 -31.86 -16.05
N GLU A 6 10.95 -31.31 -15.45
CA GLU A 6 11.05 -29.93 -15.03
C GLU A 6 10.94 -29.07 -16.29
N SER A 7 9.71 -28.73 -16.66
CA SER A 7 9.44 -27.82 -17.77
C SER A 7 9.76 -26.41 -17.32
N VAL A 8 11.04 -26.03 -17.42
CA VAL A 8 11.48 -24.63 -17.35
C VAL A 8 11.63 -24.10 -18.77
N PRO A 9 10.62 -23.44 -19.35
CA PRO A 9 10.86 -22.51 -20.44
C PRO A 9 11.22 -21.15 -19.83
N ARG A 10 12.49 -20.93 -19.51
CA ARG A 10 13.03 -19.57 -19.26
C ARG A 10 13.46 -18.88 -20.55
N THR A 11 12.64 -18.99 -21.59
CA THR A 11 12.78 -18.26 -22.85
C THR A 11 11.65 -17.23 -23.00
N GLY A 12 11.79 -16.13 -22.26
CA GLY A 12 11.72 -14.75 -22.78
C GLY A 12 10.46 -14.21 -23.48
N ARG A 13 9.31 -14.89 -23.50
CA ARG A 13 8.09 -14.27 -24.04
C ARG A 13 7.53 -13.27 -23.02
N ARG A 14 7.59 -11.97 -23.35
CA ARG A 14 6.98 -10.92 -22.53
C ARG A 14 5.49 -11.20 -22.34
N HIS A 15 5.04 -11.26 -21.10
CA HIS A 15 3.64 -11.49 -20.76
C HIS A 15 2.81 -10.21 -20.90
N VAL A 16 2.64 -9.75 -22.15
CA VAL A 16 1.88 -8.54 -22.50
C VAL A 16 0.41 -8.85 -22.79
N ALA A 17 -0.44 -7.83 -22.68
CA ALA A 17 -1.86 -7.93 -22.99
C ALA A 17 -2.13 -8.09 -24.49
N ALA A 18 -3.11 -8.90 -24.84
CA ALA A 18 -3.73 -8.98 -26.16
C ALA A 18 -5.13 -8.38 -26.10
N ARG A 19 -5.31 -7.20 -26.70
CA ARG A 19 -6.63 -6.58 -26.87
C ARG A 19 -7.35 -7.19 -28.10
N PRO A 20 -8.70 -7.22 -28.13
CA PRO A 20 -9.63 -6.74 -27.09
C PRO A 20 -10.00 -7.81 -26.05
N ALA A 21 -9.46 -9.03 -26.14
CA ALA A 21 -9.81 -10.12 -25.22
C ALA A 21 -9.16 -10.03 -23.83
N TRP A 22 -8.16 -9.14 -23.67
CA TRP A 22 -7.36 -8.97 -22.46
C TRP A 22 -6.78 -10.30 -21.94
N ARG A 23 -6.25 -11.10 -22.87
CA ARG A 23 -5.52 -12.35 -22.57
C ARG A 23 -4.02 -12.14 -22.75
N CYS A 24 -3.22 -12.93 -22.07
CA CYS A 24 -1.77 -12.84 -22.19
C CYS A 24 -1.30 -13.43 -23.53
N ARG A 25 -0.47 -12.71 -24.29
CA ARG A 25 0.10 -13.23 -25.55
C ARG A 25 1.00 -14.45 -25.37
N ALA A 26 1.63 -14.59 -24.19
CA ALA A 26 2.60 -15.65 -23.93
C ALA A 26 1.93 -16.96 -23.45
N CYS A 27 0.93 -16.86 -22.56
CA CYS A 27 0.33 -18.04 -21.91
C CYS A 27 -1.19 -18.15 -22.09
N ALA A 28 -1.81 -17.24 -22.84
CA ALA A 28 -3.26 -17.16 -23.07
C ALA A 28 -4.14 -16.98 -21.82
N ALA A 29 -3.59 -17.03 -20.60
CA ALA A 29 -4.32 -16.77 -19.36
C ALA A 29 -4.91 -15.34 -19.32
N PRO A 30 -5.94 -15.07 -18.50
CA PRO A 30 -6.44 -13.72 -18.28
C PRO A 30 -5.29 -12.78 -17.89
N TRP A 31 -5.09 -11.70 -18.65
CA TRP A 31 -4.09 -10.70 -18.33
C TRP A 31 -4.65 -9.70 -17.32
N PRO A 32 -3.94 -9.31 -16.25
CA PRO A 32 -2.57 -9.69 -15.90
C PRO A 32 -2.49 -11.13 -15.34
N CYS A 33 -1.69 -11.97 -15.99
CA CYS A 33 -1.37 -13.32 -15.50
C CYS A 33 -0.25 -13.25 -14.44
N GLN A 34 -0.02 -14.32 -13.66
CA GLN A 34 0.97 -14.28 -12.57
C GLN A 34 2.38 -13.83 -13.00
N PRO A 35 2.95 -14.32 -14.13
CA PRO A 35 4.23 -13.83 -14.61
C PRO A 35 4.21 -12.34 -15.00
N ALA A 36 3.11 -11.84 -15.56
CA ALA A 36 2.95 -10.42 -15.86
C ALA A 36 2.92 -9.58 -14.58
N LYS A 37 2.18 -10.04 -13.55
CA LYS A 37 2.13 -9.36 -12.25
C LYS A 37 3.53 -9.25 -11.64
N LEU A 38 4.28 -10.35 -11.63
CA LEU A 38 5.66 -10.35 -11.13
C LEU A 38 6.57 -9.40 -11.92
N ALA A 39 6.54 -9.47 -13.25
CA ALA A 39 7.34 -8.59 -14.11
C ALA A 39 7.02 -7.11 -13.87
N LEU A 40 5.74 -6.75 -13.79
CA LEU A 40 5.30 -5.38 -13.52
C LEU A 40 5.72 -4.89 -12.13
N ARG A 41 5.70 -5.75 -11.10
CA ARG A 41 6.20 -5.37 -9.76
C ARG A 41 7.70 -5.12 -9.76
N VAL A 42 8.47 -5.86 -10.56
CA VAL A 42 9.92 -5.65 -10.72
C VAL A 42 10.17 -4.35 -11.48
N GLU A 43 9.47 -4.12 -12.58
CA GLU A 43 9.61 -2.92 -13.42
C GLU A 43 9.27 -1.63 -12.65
N TYR A 44 8.22 -1.67 -11.83
CA TYR A 44 7.78 -0.54 -10.99
C TYR A 44 8.20 -0.68 -9.52
N ALA A 45 9.30 -1.38 -9.22
CA ALA A 45 9.72 -1.64 -7.84
C ALA A 45 9.91 -0.34 -7.02
N HIS A 46 10.32 0.75 -7.69
CA HIS A 46 10.53 2.06 -7.09
C HIS A 46 9.35 3.03 -7.27
N ASP A 47 8.28 2.61 -7.94
CA ASP A 47 7.10 3.44 -8.18
C ASP A 47 5.78 2.62 -8.15
N PRO A 48 5.36 2.14 -6.97
CA PRO A 48 4.11 1.38 -6.82
C PRO A 48 2.85 2.22 -7.11
N VAL A 49 2.95 3.54 -7.00
CA VAL A 49 1.87 4.47 -7.35
C VAL A 49 1.71 4.51 -8.86
N GLY A 50 2.80 4.71 -9.61
CA GLY A 50 2.80 4.66 -11.07
C GLY A 50 2.30 3.33 -11.61
N LEU A 51 2.66 2.20 -10.99
CA LEU A 51 2.10 0.88 -11.34
C LEU A 51 0.57 0.87 -11.21
N SER A 52 0.05 1.41 -10.11
CA SER A 52 -1.39 1.45 -9.84
C SER A 52 -2.12 2.34 -10.85
N VAL A 53 -1.56 3.52 -11.15
CA VAL A 53 -2.11 4.45 -12.15
C VAL A 53 -2.11 3.81 -13.54
N TYR A 54 -1.00 3.21 -13.96
CA TYR A 54 -0.89 2.49 -15.23
C TYR A 54 -1.95 1.39 -15.36
N LEU A 55 -2.14 0.58 -14.32
CA LEU A 55 -3.11 -0.50 -14.33
C LEU A 55 -4.57 -0.01 -14.24
N CYS A 56 -4.83 1.17 -13.65
CA CYS A 56 -6.15 1.81 -13.71
C CYS A 56 -6.51 2.23 -15.14
N VAL A 57 -5.55 2.78 -15.90
CA VAL A 57 -5.77 3.12 -17.33
C VAL A 57 -6.12 1.86 -18.11
N LEU A 58 -5.36 0.77 -17.93
CA LEU A 58 -5.64 -0.49 -18.61
C LEU A 58 -6.95 -1.15 -18.16
N LEU A 59 -7.34 -1.01 -16.89
CA LEU A 59 -8.65 -1.44 -16.41
C LEU A 59 -9.77 -0.71 -17.17
N HIS A 60 -9.66 0.60 -17.34
CA HIS A 60 -10.66 1.39 -18.06
C HIS A 60 -10.79 0.94 -19.52
N GLU A 61 -9.66 0.75 -20.21
CA GLU A 61 -9.66 0.21 -21.57
C GLU A 61 -10.27 -1.21 -21.63
N ALA A 62 -9.98 -2.05 -20.63
CA ALA A 62 -10.52 -3.40 -20.56
C ALA A 62 -12.03 -3.43 -20.34
N ALA A 63 -12.55 -2.52 -19.51
CA ALA A 63 -13.99 -2.35 -19.34
C ALA A 63 -14.66 -1.91 -20.65
N ALA A 64 -14.04 -0.97 -21.38
CA ALA A 64 -14.56 -0.51 -22.66
C ALA A 64 -14.55 -1.62 -23.73
N ASP A 65 -13.45 -2.38 -23.85
CA ASP A 65 -13.36 -3.51 -24.78
C ASP A 65 -14.35 -4.63 -24.40
N TRP A 66 -14.57 -4.89 -23.11
CA TRP A 66 -15.55 -5.87 -22.65
C TRP A 66 -16.96 -5.52 -23.10
N LEU A 67 -17.38 -4.27 -22.92
CA LEU A 67 -18.71 -3.79 -23.33
C LEU A 67 -18.91 -3.82 -24.85
N ARG A 68 -17.83 -3.73 -25.63
CA ARG A 68 -17.90 -3.92 -27.09
C ARG A 68 -18.13 -5.38 -27.48
N LEU A 69 -17.60 -6.33 -26.71
CA LEU A 69 -17.63 -7.76 -27.02
C LEU A 69 -18.79 -8.50 -26.36
N ARG A 70 -19.39 -7.94 -25.31
CA ARG A 70 -20.39 -8.62 -24.47
C ARG A 70 -21.52 -7.68 -24.08
N PRO A 71 -22.76 -8.19 -23.99
CA PRO A 71 -23.93 -7.37 -23.68
C PRO A 71 -24.00 -6.92 -22.21
N ARG A 72 -23.32 -7.62 -21.29
CA ARG A 72 -23.36 -7.32 -19.84
C ARG A 72 -22.04 -6.71 -19.37
N PRO A 73 -22.06 -5.64 -18.55
CA PRO A 73 -20.86 -5.09 -17.93
C PRO A 73 -20.16 -6.14 -17.04
N PRO A 74 -18.82 -6.07 -16.91
CA PRO A 74 -18.10 -6.89 -15.95
C PRO A 74 -18.44 -6.44 -14.51
N ASP A 75 -18.26 -7.33 -13.53
CA ASP A 75 -18.32 -6.92 -12.12
C ASP A 75 -17.16 -5.94 -11.83
N PRO A 76 -17.45 -4.70 -11.38
CA PRO A 76 -16.42 -3.73 -11.06
C PRO A 76 -15.42 -4.22 -10.02
N ALA A 77 -15.88 -4.99 -9.02
CA ALA A 77 -15.02 -5.50 -7.96
C ALA A 77 -14.04 -6.55 -8.49
N GLU A 78 -14.53 -7.50 -9.30
CA GLU A 78 -13.68 -8.50 -9.96
C GLU A 78 -12.64 -7.85 -10.88
N LEU A 79 -13.05 -6.85 -11.68
CA LEU A 79 -12.15 -6.17 -12.61
C LEU A 79 -11.08 -5.37 -11.86
N PHE A 80 -11.45 -4.69 -10.78
CA PHE A 80 -10.52 -4.00 -9.90
C PHE A 80 -9.54 -4.99 -9.24
N ALA A 81 -10.02 -6.09 -8.67
CA ALA A 81 -9.17 -7.09 -8.04
C ALA A 81 -8.17 -7.71 -9.02
N ARG A 82 -8.59 -7.94 -10.27
CA ARG A 82 -7.76 -8.48 -11.34
C ARG A 82 -6.63 -7.53 -11.76
N PHE A 83 -6.95 -6.25 -12.00
CA PHE A 83 -5.98 -5.29 -12.53
C PHE A 83 -5.20 -4.58 -11.42
N VAL A 84 -5.85 -4.05 -10.40
CA VAL A 84 -5.27 -3.08 -9.44
C VAL A 84 -5.11 -3.66 -8.03
N GLY A 85 -6.00 -4.54 -7.59
CA GLY A 85 -6.08 -4.96 -6.17
C GLY A 85 -4.80 -5.57 -5.58
N TRP A 86 -3.88 -6.05 -6.42
CA TRP A 86 -2.61 -6.67 -6.02
C TRP A 86 -1.41 -5.72 -6.03
N THR A 87 -1.55 -4.46 -6.48
CA THR A 87 -0.42 -3.51 -6.62
C THR A 87 0.05 -2.93 -5.29
N ARG A 88 -0.81 -2.96 -4.26
CA ARG A 88 -0.46 -2.46 -2.93
C ARG A 88 0.70 -3.28 -2.33
N PRO A 89 1.81 -2.63 -1.91
CA PRO A 89 2.84 -3.31 -1.15
C PRO A 89 2.26 -3.83 0.16
N VAL A 90 2.59 -5.07 0.53
CA VAL A 90 2.17 -5.68 1.81
C VAL A 90 2.66 -4.83 2.99
N GLY A 91 3.81 -4.16 2.86
CA GLY A 91 4.35 -3.23 3.85
C GLY A 91 3.60 -1.89 3.96
N ALA A 92 2.96 -1.40 2.89
CA ALA A 92 2.30 -0.10 2.91
C ALA A 92 1.01 -0.11 3.75
N ALA A 93 0.34 -1.25 3.85
CA ALA A 93 -0.81 -1.42 4.77
C ALA A 93 -0.36 -1.45 6.23
N ALA A 94 0.74 -2.16 6.52
CA ALA A 94 1.34 -2.18 7.86
C ALA A 94 1.90 -0.81 8.28
N GLU A 95 2.49 -0.07 7.34
CA GLU A 95 3.02 1.28 7.55
C GLU A 95 1.91 2.30 7.78
N ARG A 96 0.82 2.29 6.98
CA ARG A 96 -0.38 3.10 7.27
C ARG A 96 -0.94 2.80 8.65
N GLY A 97 -1.12 1.52 8.99
CA GLY A 97 -1.60 1.14 10.32
C GLY A 97 -0.65 1.54 11.47
N ARG A 98 0.65 1.68 11.20
CA ARG A 98 1.61 2.25 12.15
C ARG A 98 1.44 3.77 12.26
N LEU A 99 1.28 4.47 11.14
CA LEU A 99 1.09 5.92 11.10
C LEU A 99 -0.22 6.33 11.78
N ASP A 100 -1.32 5.63 11.52
CA ASP A 100 -2.60 5.87 12.17
C ASP A 100 -2.46 5.76 13.70
N ARG A 101 -1.78 4.72 14.20
CA ARG A 101 -1.49 4.58 15.64
C ARG A 101 -0.58 5.67 16.20
N LEU A 102 0.33 6.23 15.39
CA LEU A 102 1.18 7.35 15.81
C LEU A 102 0.36 8.63 15.89
N LEU A 103 -0.51 8.89 14.91
CA LEU A 103 -1.43 10.01 14.91
C LEU A 103 -2.40 9.93 16.10
N ASP A 104 -2.97 8.74 16.36
CA ASP A 104 -3.82 8.50 17.53
C ASP A 104 -3.11 8.86 18.84
N ARG A 105 -1.82 8.51 18.99
CA ARG A 105 -1.04 8.87 20.18
C ARG A 105 -0.77 10.37 20.29
N VAL A 106 -0.47 11.03 19.17
CA VAL A 106 -0.26 12.48 19.13
C VAL A 106 -1.56 13.22 19.46
N THR A 107 -2.70 12.74 18.98
CA THR A 107 -4.01 13.31 19.27
C THR A 107 -4.50 12.98 20.69
N ALA A 108 -4.23 11.78 21.19
CA ALA A 108 -4.55 11.37 22.57
C ALA A 108 -3.66 12.09 23.60
N ALA A 109 -2.44 12.47 23.24
CA ALA A 109 -1.65 13.46 23.94
C ALA A 109 -2.20 14.86 23.63
N GLY A 110 -3.43 15.15 24.07
CA GLY A 110 -4.02 16.48 23.97
C GLY A 110 -3.06 17.56 24.48
N PRO A 111 -3.22 18.84 24.08
CA PRO A 111 -2.30 19.90 24.47
C PRO A 111 -2.23 19.93 25.99
N GLY A 112 -1.11 19.44 26.53
CA GLY A 112 -0.92 19.29 27.96
C GLY A 112 -1.23 20.62 28.62
N THR A 113 -2.29 20.64 29.43
CA THR A 113 -2.63 21.77 30.27
C THR A 113 -1.40 22.07 31.10
N ARG A 114 -0.65 23.14 30.75
CA ARG A 114 0.41 23.64 31.62
C ARG A 114 -0.25 24.00 32.93
N ARG A 115 -0.09 23.13 33.93
CA ARG A 115 -0.51 23.41 35.30
C ARG A 115 0.27 24.64 35.73
N ARG A 116 -0.38 25.82 35.78
CA ARG A 116 0.21 27.02 36.37
C ARG A 116 0.63 26.65 37.79
N ALA A 117 1.94 26.64 38.05
CA ALA A 117 2.45 26.68 39.42
C ALA A 117 1.98 28.02 40.01
N GLY A 118 1.06 27.96 40.98
CA GLY A 118 0.67 29.13 41.75
C GLY A 118 1.89 29.66 42.53
N PRO A 119 2.01 30.99 42.72
CA PRO A 119 3.12 31.55 43.48
C PRO A 119 3.08 31.03 44.92
N GLY A 120 4.20 30.45 45.36
CA GLY A 120 4.40 29.98 46.72
C GLY A 120 4.26 31.12 47.73
N ARG A 121 3.60 30.84 48.85
CA ARG A 121 3.57 31.73 50.01
C ARG A 121 5.01 31.95 50.51
N PRO A 122 5.45 33.17 50.84
CA PRO A 122 6.75 33.37 51.45
C PRO A 122 6.76 32.76 52.86
N GLY A 123 7.74 31.90 53.10
CA GLY A 123 8.04 31.34 54.41
C GLY A 123 8.48 32.44 55.38
N ARG A 124 7.93 32.39 56.59
CA ARG A 124 8.30 33.25 57.71
C ARG A 124 9.75 32.99 58.10
N VAL A 125 10.56 34.04 58.12
CA VAL A 125 11.95 34.05 58.60
C VAL A 125 11.96 33.83 60.12
N PRO A 126 12.63 32.80 60.66
CA PRO A 126 13.05 32.82 62.06
C PRO A 126 14.34 33.65 62.20
N ASP A 127 14.30 34.58 63.14
CA ASP A 127 15.37 35.50 63.48
C ASP A 127 16.62 34.75 63.98
N ARG A 128 17.79 35.23 63.55
CA ARG A 128 19.08 34.62 63.83
C ARG A 128 19.70 35.24 65.07
N ARG A 129 20.03 34.36 66.01
CA ARG A 129 21.26 34.36 66.84
C ARG A 129 21.52 35.56 67.75
N ARG A 130 21.77 35.24 69.02
CA ARG A 130 22.85 35.88 69.78
C ARG A 130 23.76 34.79 70.38
N PRO A 131 25.09 34.83 70.15
CA PRO A 131 26.01 33.81 70.63
C PRO A 131 26.62 34.10 72.02
N ALA A 132 27.12 32.99 72.58
CA ALA A 132 28.14 32.71 73.58
C ALA A 132 28.85 33.84 74.37
N GLY A 133 29.14 33.51 75.65
CA GLY A 133 30.26 34.08 76.39
C GLY A 133 31.59 33.43 76.04
#